data_AF-A0A3B9EL76-F1
#
_entry.id   AF-A0A3B9EL76-F1
#
_cell.length_a   1.000
_cell.length_b   1.000
_cell.length_c   1.000
_cell.angle_alpha   90.00
_cell.angle_beta   90.00
_cell.angle_gamma   90.00
#
_symmetry.space_group_name_H-M   'P 1'
#
loop_
_entity.id
_entity.type
_entity.pdbx_description
1 polymer ?
#
loop_
_entity_poly.entity_id
_entity_poly.type
_entity_poly.pdbx_seq_one_letter_code
_entity_poly.pdbx_strand_id
1 'polypeptide(L)' 'LSVGAGEQRPVVKDGALSVATVMSLTLAVDHRCIDGATAAGFMKELKAILEDPISLLL' A
#
# COMPACT_ATOMS: atom_id res chain seq x y z
N LEU A 1 -5.85 1.10 -11.30
CA LEU A 1 -5.45 1.33 -9.90
C LEU A 1 -6.16 2.58 -9.43
N SER A 2 -6.90 2.50 -8.34
CA SER A 2 -7.55 3.66 -7.71
C SER A 2 -6.78 4.06 -6.46
N VAL A 3 -6.57 5.36 -6.28
CA VAL A 3 -5.83 5.93 -5.15
C VAL A 3 -6.80 6.78 -4.33
N GLY A 4 -7.03 6.39 -3.08
CA GLY A 4 -7.83 7.15 -2.14
C GLY A 4 -7.06 8.36 -1.61
N ALA A 5 -7.80 9.38 -1.15
CA ALA A 5 -7.20 10.51 -0.47
C ALA A 5 -6.46 10.05 0.80
N GLY A 6 -5.33 10.69 1.09
CA GLY A 6 -4.64 10.52 2.36
C GLY A 6 -5.39 11.26 3.47
N GLU A 7 -5.74 10.55 4.55
CA GLU A 7 -6.43 11.11 5.69
C GLU A 7 -5.76 10.73 7.00
N GLN A 8 -5.93 11.55 8.04
CA GLN A 8 -5.36 11.28 9.36
C GLN A 8 -6.12 10.11 10.00
N ARG A 9 -5.41 9.00 10.27
CA ARG A 9 -5.96 7.83 10.95
C ARG A 9 -5.09 7.41 12.13
N PRO A 10 -5.70 6.86 13.20
CA PRO A 10 -4.93 6.22 14.27
C PRO A 10 -4.26 4.94 13.73
N VAL A 11 -2.97 4.77 14.02
CA VAL A 11 -2.17 3.60 13.64
C VAL A 11 -1.29 3.15 14.81
N VAL A 12 -0.96 1.87 14.85
CA VAL A 12 0.04 1.35 15.78
C VAL A 12 1.38 1.37 15.07
N LYS A 13 2.34 2.12 15.63
CA LYS A 13 3.72 2.18 15.15
C LYS A 13 4.64 1.86 16.32
N ASP A 14 5.52 0.89 16.14
CA ASP A 14 6.49 0.44 17.16
C ASP A 14 5.84 0.12 18.54
N GLY A 15 4.63 -0.44 18.51
CA GLY A 15 3.87 -0.81 19.71
C GLY A 15 3.12 0.34 20.39
N ALA A 16 3.20 1.57 19.86
CA ALA A 16 2.49 2.73 20.39
C ALA A 16 1.40 3.23 19.44
N LEU A 17 0.31 3.76 20.01
CA LEU A 17 -0.71 4.46 19.24
C LEU A 17 -0.16 5.80 18.74
N SER A 18 -0.32 6.06 17.45
CA SER A 18 0.11 7.29 16.78
C SER A 18 -0.92 7.70 15.73
N VAL A 19 -0.82 8.92 15.23
CA VAL A 19 -1.63 9.40 14.11
C VAL A 19 -0.73 9.47 12.88
N ALA A 20 -1.19 8.93 11.75
CA ALA A 20 -0.49 8.99 10.48
C ALA A 20 -1.44 9.36 9.34
N THR A 21 -0.89 9.95 8.28
CA THR A 21 -1.60 10.09 7.00
C THR A 21 -1.64 8.70 6.35
N VAL A 22 -2.84 8.15 6.19
CA VAL A 22 -3.06 6.84 5.57
C VAL A 22 -3.89 7.01 4.31
N MET A 23 -3.51 6.31 3.24
CA MET A 23 -4.30 6.22 2.01
C MET A 23 -4.71 4.77 1.74
N SER A 24 -5.85 4.59 1.07
CA SER A 24 -6.30 3.28 0.60
C SER A 24 -6.01 3.13 -0.90
N LEU A 25 -5.44 2.00 -1.30
CA LEU A 25 -5.21 1.66 -2.71
C LEU A 25 -6.07 0.47 -3.10
N THR A 26 -6.76 0.58 -4.26
CA THR A 26 -7.60 -0.50 -4.79
C THR A 26 -7.11 -0.91 -6.17
N LEU A 27 -6.71 -2.17 -6.29
CA LEU A 27 -6.28 -2.77 -7.54
C LEU A 27 -7.39 -3.65 -8.11
N ALA A 28 -7.94 -3.25 -9.25
CA ALA A 28 -8.79 -4.10 -10.08
C ALA A 28 -7.91 -4.80 -11.12
N VAL A 29 -8.03 -6.12 -11.23
CA VAL A 29 -7.29 -6.95 -12.19
C VAL A 29 -8.25 -7.85 -12.96
N ASP A 30 -7.85 -8.25 -14.18
CA ASP A 30 -8.49 -9.35 -14.87
C ASP A 30 -7.96 -10.67 -14.32
N HIS A 31 -8.81 -11.40 -13.59
CA HIS A 31 -8.41 -12.61 -12.88
C HIS A 31 -8.11 -13.80 -13.81
N ARG A 32 -8.45 -13.70 -15.10
CA ARG A 32 -8.04 -14.68 -16.11
C ARG A 32 -6.54 -14.60 -16.42
N CYS A 33 -5.95 -13.43 -16.21
CA CYS A 33 -4.55 -13.14 -16.51
C CYS A 33 -3.70 -13.06 -15.23
N ILE A 34 -4.26 -12.53 -14.14
CA ILE A 34 -3.54 -12.26 -12.89
C ILE A 34 -4.28 -12.93 -11.74
N ASP A 35 -3.63 -13.85 -11.05
CA ASP A 35 -4.18 -14.43 -9.84
C ASP A 35 -4.05 -13.51 -8.62
N GLY A 36 -4.77 -13.84 -7.55
CA GLY A 36 -4.77 -13.06 -6.31
C GLY A 36 -3.41 -13.02 -5.62
N ALA A 37 -2.57 -14.05 -5.74
CA ALA A 37 -1.25 -14.07 -5.10
C ALA A 37 -0.30 -13.07 -5.77
N THR A 38 -0.30 -13.03 -7.10
CA THR A 38 0.46 -12.08 -7.92
C THR A 38 -0.01 -10.65 -7.66
N ALA A 39 -1.33 -10.42 -7.65
CA ALA A 39 -1.90 -9.12 -7.34
C ALA A 39 -1.54 -8.65 -5.91
N ALA A 40 -1.61 -9.54 -4.92
CA ALA A 40 -1.22 -9.22 -3.54
C ALA A 40 0.28 -8.94 -3.41
N GLY A 41 1.13 -9.68 -4.12
CA GLY A 41 2.57 -9.44 -4.19
C GLY A 41 2.89 -8.06 -4.74
N PHE A 42 2.27 -7.69 -5.86
CA PHE A 42 2.40 -6.35 -6.44
C PHE A 42 1.98 -5.26 -5.45
N MET A 43 0.82 -5.41 -4.79
CA MET A 43 0.33 -4.42 -3.82
C MET A 43 1.23 -4.29 -2.60
N LYS A 44 1.85 -5.38 -2.15
CA LYS A 44 2.81 -5.37 -1.04
C LYS A 44 4.07 -4.59 -1.41
N GLU A 45 4.62 -4.85 -2.61
CA GLU A 45 5.81 -4.17 -3.10
C GLU A 45 5.56 -2.68 -3.31
N LEU A 46 4.45 -2.35 -3.97
CA LEU A 46 4.02 -0.97 -4.17
C LEU A 46 3.85 -0.22 -2.84
N LYS A 47 3.25 -0.87 -1.83
CA LYS A 47 3.14 -0.29 -0.49
C LYS A 47 4.52 0.02 0.10
N ALA A 48 5.45 -0.93 0.06
CA ALA A 48 6.80 -0.76 0.63
C ALA A 48 7.53 0.42 -0.01
N ILE A 49 7.49 0.50 -1.34
CA ILE A 49 8.05 1.62 -2.11
C ILE A 49 7.43 2.96 -1.72
N LEU A 50 6.11 3.02 -1.56
CA LEU A 50 5.44 4.28 -1.21
C LEU A 50 5.72 4.71 0.25
N GLU A 51 5.96 3.75 1.14
CA GLU A 51 6.33 4.01 2.54
C GLU A 51 7.82 4.37 2.71
N ASP A 52 8.69 3.89 1.82
CA ASP A 52 10.12 4.28 1.72
C ASP A 52 10.53 4.55 0.26
N PRO A 53 10.31 5.77 -0.27
CA PRO A 53 10.56 6.08 -1.69
C PRO A 53 12.03 6.00 -2.13
N ILE A 54 12.98 6.01 -1.19
CA ILE A 54 14.41 5.91 -1.51
C ILE A 54 14.74 4.50 -2.04
N SER A 55 13.97 3.49 -1.65
CA SER A 55 14.09 2.12 -2.16
C SER A 55 13.99 1.99 -3.68
N LEU A 56 13.36 2.95 -4.38
CA LEU A 56 13.31 2.97 -5.86
C LEU A 56 14.65 3.31 -6.53
N LEU A 57 15.58 3.89 -5.80
CA LEU A 57 16.87 4.37 -6.32
C LEU A 57 18.02 3.38 -6.09
N LEU A 58 17.76 2.27 -5.40
CA LEU A 58 18.72 1.22 -5.05
C LEU A 58 18.52 -0.01 -5.95
#